data_AF-A0AAV5Q048-F1
#
_entry.id   AF-A0AAV5Q048-F1
#
_cell.length_a   1.000
_cell.length_b   1.000
_cell.length_c   1.000
_cell.angle_alpha   90.00
_cell.angle_beta   90.00
_cell.angle_gamma   90.00
#
_symmetry.space_group_name_H-M   'P 1'
#
loop_
_entity.id
_entity.type
_entity.pdbx_description
1 polymer ?
#
loop_
_entity_poly.entity_id
_entity_poly.type
_entity_poly.pdbx_seq_one_letter_code
_entity_poly.pdbx_strand_id
1 'polypeptide(L)'
;MTVAHLQQHLQQCSLILSGQLGFLENAVIGIDVLHFTAAKGDPASLVDLLKSVNAKALFVFPGTFDPGYASLQKNLRDLNVEYIVAPYTSLHQLNYLLQNKVINAVYSSTSFLLFDIGKVILSLDKTFKYIDKSHMLTMLNLKQDRFVELAMIASNTIQPKKLSAIFSWVQPPMTTLDDVEKQRAYIEGQARLLYTPVLKLDGRVDPIQIHRQTPFLAGKVIEHKQDSVPGDLYALFAAKLPDELYFHASLGFTLPVLDLIRYNKVKLEIFSDEYWAHPKTKDIWSKIVDIIGSCCHRGIRKATRKIIHPKGEIDINISIFPNYWDELDQLRILHPIDMEFDWDTFAQCLPDQLTKWKGGIKTDYEIIGTALLRSMYVYNLITDDGITDNGQYVLKNGMKGFVEIVGKDRGEKDVINEIRGVLEVCFCTAEVLGGMDTKRVDRTRQDWMKLWELLDL
;
A
#
# COMPACT_ATOMS: atom_id res chain seq x y z
N MET A 1 5.24 33.25 -23.53
CA MET A 1 6.06 32.40 -22.64
C MET A 1 5.96 30.95 -23.09
N THR A 2 7.08 30.32 -23.43
CA THR A 2 7.16 28.87 -23.72
C THR A 2 7.31 28.07 -22.43
N VAL A 3 7.10 26.75 -22.44
CA VAL A 3 7.39 25.85 -21.27
C VAL A 3 8.83 26.05 -20.77
N ALA A 4 9.78 26.29 -21.69
CA ALA A 4 11.16 26.62 -21.38
C ALA A 4 11.30 27.95 -20.59
N HIS A 5 10.52 28.99 -20.92
CA HIS A 5 10.50 30.23 -20.15
C HIS A 5 9.85 30.06 -18.76
N LEU A 6 8.82 29.21 -18.62
CA LEU A 6 8.23 28.89 -17.31
C LEU A 6 9.24 28.15 -16.43
N GLN A 7 9.95 27.15 -16.98
CA GLN A 7 11.02 26.44 -16.27
C GLN A 7 12.19 27.38 -15.90
N GLN A 8 12.59 28.27 -16.80
CA GLN A 8 13.64 29.25 -16.55
C GLN A 8 13.24 30.27 -15.48
N HIS A 9 11.99 30.75 -15.46
CA HIS A 9 11.48 31.59 -14.37
C HIS A 9 11.38 30.83 -13.05
N LEU A 10 10.86 29.60 -13.05
CA LEU A 10 10.83 28.77 -11.84
C LEU A 10 12.24 28.51 -11.27
N GLN A 11 13.26 28.41 -12.12
CA GLN A 11 14.66 28.24 -11.73
C GLN A 11 15.36 29.53 -11.28
N GLN A 12 14.87 30.71 -11.68
CA GLN A 12 15.50 32.01 -11.39
C GLN A 12 14.90 32.75 -10.17
N CYS A 13 13.79 32.31 -9.58
CA CYS A 13 12.92 33.24 -8.87
C CYS A 13 12.87 33.17 -7.33
N SER A 14 12.70 34.37 -6.79
CA SER A 14 12.15 34.82 -5.48
C SER A 14 10.86 34.13 -4.99
N LEU A 15 10.43 33.04 -5.61
CA LEU A 15 9.23 32.26 -5.25
C LEU A 15 9.48 31.35 -4.05
N ILE A 16 10.74 30.96 -3.85
CA ILE A 16 11.16 30.14 -2.72
C ILE A 16 11.39 31.07 -1.53
N LEU A 17 10.46 31.02 -0.60
CA LEU A 17 10.53 31.76 0.65
C LEU A 17 11.30 30.94 1.69
N SER A 18 11.97 31.62 2.61
CA SER A 18 12.61 30.99 3.76
C SER A 18 11.78 31.25 5.02
N GLY A 19 11.61 30.22 5.84
CA GLY A 19 11.01 30.31 7.16
C GLY A 19 12.00 29.85 8.23
N GLN A 20 11.84 30.39 9.44
CA GLN A 20 12.57 29.90 10.60
C GLN A 20 11.93 28.63 11.14
N LEU A 21 12.74 27.66 11.53
CA LEU A 21 12.27 26.37 12.04
C LEU A 21 11.30 26.51 13.23
N GLY A 22 11.43 27.53 14.08
CA GLY A 22 10.51 27.78 15.19
C GLY A 22 9.04 27.95 14.78
N PHE A 23 8.73 28.28 13.51
CA PHE A 23 7.34 28.29 13.03
C PHE A 23 6.74 26.89 12.85
N LEU A 24 7.56 25.84 12.90
CA LEU A 24 7.15 24.44 12.82
C LEU A 24 7.13 23.77 14.20
N GLU A 25 7.35 24.52 15.27
CA GLU A 25 7.31 23.99 16.63
C GLU A 25 5.92 23.40 16.93
N ASN A 26 5.89 22.15 17.39
CA ASN A 26 4.66 21.35 17.62
C ASN A 26 3.86 20.99 16.36
N ALA A 27 4.36 21.31 15.15
CA ALA A 27 3.70 20.90 13.92
C ALA A 27 3.93 19.42 13.62
N VAL A 28 2.91 18.75 13.09
CA VAL A 28 3.04 17.44 12.44
C VAL A 28 3.28 17.67 10.94
N ILE A 29 4.45 17.28 10.45
CA ILE A 29 4.86 17.44 9.06
C ILE A 29 4.69 16.10 8.35
N GLY A 30 3.84 16.07 7.32
CA GLY A 30 3.78 14.95 6.40
C GLY A 30 4.93 15.00 5.40
N ILE A 31 5.69 13.91 5.27
CA ILE A 31 6.89 13.84 4.44
C ILE A 31 6.66 12.86 3.30
N ASP A 32 6.79 13.34 2.06
CA ASP A 32 6.85 12.49 0.88
C ASP A 32 8.21 11.77 0.82
N VAL A 33 8.21 10.48 1.16
CA VAL A 33 9.45 9.69 1.26
C VAL A 33 10.19 9.63 -0.06
N LEU A 34 9.47 9.53 -1.19
CA LEU A 34 10.08 9.50 -2.53
C LEU A 34 10.88 10.77 -2.81
N HIS A 35 10.29 11.92 -2.51
CA HIS A 35 10.96 13.20 -2.71
C HIS A 35 12.15 13.34 -1.76
N PHE A 36 11.97 12.91 -0.51
CA PHE A 36 13.00 12.98 0.50
C PHE A 36 14.22 12.10 0.17
N THR A 37 14.02 10.83 -0.20
CA THR A 37 15.11 9.92 -0.54
C THR A 37 15.87 10.39 -1.77
N ALA A 38 15.17 10.94 -2.77
CA ALA A 38 15.79 11.54 -3.95
C ALA A 38 16.65 12.78 -3.63
N ALA A 39 16.32 13.54 -2.60
CA ALA A 39 17.02 14.77 -2.24
C ALA A 39 18.21 14.56 -1.28
N LYS A 40 18.08 13.64 -0.31
CA LYS A 40 18.98 13.58 0.86
C LYS A 40 19.64 12.21 1.09
N GLY A 41 19.10 11.12 0.53
CA GLY A 41 19.68 9.77 0.65
C GLY A 41 19.67 9.14 2.05
N ASP A 42 19.60 9.91 3.15
CA ASP A 42 19.61 9.40 4.53
C ASP A 42 18.47 9.98 5.42
N PRO A 43 17.49 9.15 5.81
CA PRO A 43 16.37 9.52 6.66
C PRO A 43 16.69 9.78 8.12
N ALA A 44 17.78 9.23 8.66
CA ALA A 44 18.18 9.54 10.05
C ALA A 44 18.43 11.04 10.21
N SER A 45 19.08 11.66 9.21
CA SER A 45 19.37 13.09 9.20
C SER A 45 18.13 14.00 9.32
N LEU A 46 17.00 13.60 8.73
CA LEU A 46 15.76 14.37 8.81
C LEU A 46 15.05 14.16 10.14
N VAL A 47 15.06 12.93 10.67
CA VAL A 47 14.49 12.64 11.98
C VAL A 47 15.22 13.43 13.07
N ASP A 48 16.54 13.45 13.03
CA ASP A 48 17.36 14.22 13.98
C ASP A 48 17.10 15.72 13.86
N LEU A 49 16.98 16.21 12.62
CA LEU A 49 16.59 17.59 12.37
C LEU A 49 15.23 17.89 13.01
N LEU A 50 14.20 17.09 12.76
CA LEU A 50 12.85 17.35 13.25
C LEU A 50 12.72 17.22 14.77
N LYS A 51 13.46 16.28 15.38
CA LYS A 51 13.60 16.19 16.84
C LYS A 51 14.16 17.50 17.43
N SER A 52 15.10 18.14 16.76
CA SER A 52 15.65 19.43 17.20
C SER A 52 14.66 20.60 17.13
N VAL A 53 13.60 20.49 16.32
CA VAL A 53 12.57 21.53 16.15
C VAL A 53 11.30 21.24 16.97
N ASN A 54 11.28 20.17 17.77
CA ASN A 54 10.07 19.68 18.44
C ASN A 54 8.89 19.52 17.46
N ALA A 55 9.18 19.09 16.23
CA ALA A 55 8.20 18.79 15.21
C ALA A 55 8.01 17.26 15.13
N LYS A 56 6.79 16.81 14.84
CA LYS A 56 6.50 15.41 14.55
C LYS A 56 6.54 15.17 13.05
N ALA A 57 6.95 13.98 12.66
CA ALA A 57 6.98 13.54 11.27
C ALA A 57 5.98 12.41 11.05
N LEU A 58 5.24 12.48 9.94
CA LEU A 58 4.53 11.33 9.39
C LEU A 58 5.09 11.04 8.00
N PHE A 59 5.87 9.98 7.88
CA PHE A 59 6.45 9.57 6.60
C PHE A 59 5.41 8.84 5.76
N VAL A 60 5.21 9.26 4.52
CA VAL A 60 4.26 8.64 3.60
C VAL A 60 5.00 8.02 2.43
N PHE A 61 5.03 6.69 2.40
CA PHE A 61 5.63 5.91 1.32
C PHE A 61 4.64 5.80 0.14
N PRO A 62 5.13 5.71 -1.11
CA PRO A 62 4.29 5.29 -2.22
C PRO A 62 3.86 3.84 -2.04
N GLY A 63 2.73 3.46 -2.64
CA GLY A 63 2.25 2.07 -2.67
C GLY A 63 3.05 1.14 -3.60
N THR A 64 4.12 1.64 -4.20
CA THR A 64 5.07 0.84 -4.97
C THR A 64 6.10 0.22 -4.03
N PHE A 65 6.19 -1.10 -4.01
CA PHE A 65 7.22 -1.81 -3.26
C PHE A 65 8.59 -1.56 -3.90
N ASP A 66 9.39 -0.77 -3.22
CA ASP A 66 10.84 -0.70 -3.44
C ASP A 66 11.50 -1.43 -2.27
N PRO A 67 12.31 -2.48 -2.50
CA PRO A 67 13.05 -3.15 -1.44
C PRO A 67 13.87 -2.17 -0.58
N GLY A 68 14.33 -1.06 -1.15
CA GLY A 68 15.00 0.02 -0.43
C GLY A 68 14.13 0.67 0.66
N TYR A 69 12.80 0.65 0.50
CA TYR A 69 11.89 1.15 1.52
C TYR A 69 11.73 0.22 2.72
N ALA A 70 11.94 -1.09 2.58
CA ALA A 70 11.80 -2.02 3.70
C ALA A 70 12.83 -1.73 4.81
N SER A 71 14.09 -1.52 4.42
CA SER A 71 15.17 -1.11 5.33
C SER A 71 14.88 0.24 5.98
N LEU A 72 14.34 1.19 5.21
CA LEU A 72 13.94 2.49 5.72
C LEU A 72 12.80 2.38 6.75
N GLN A 73 11.72 1.67 6.41
CA GLN A 73 10.61 1.44 7.34
C GLN A 73 11.07 0.78 8.63
N LYS A 74 12.01 -0.17 8.55
CA LYS A 74 12.63 -0.77 9.74
C LYS A 74 13.33 0.31 10.59
N ASN A 75 14.19 1.12 9.99
CA ASN A 75 14.89 2.20 10.70
C ASN A 75 13.90 3.19 11.35
N LEU A 76 12.79 3.53 10.68
CA LEU A 76 11.76 4.40 11.25
C LEU A 76 11.08 3.75 12.45
N ARG A 77 10.78 2.44 12.40
CA ARG A 77 10.24 1.69 13.56
C ARG A 77 11.21 1.69 14.73
N ASP A 78 12.49 1.41 14.47
CA ASP A 78 13.54 1.38 15.50
C ASP A 78 13.72 2.76 16.16
N LEU A 79 13.46 3.83 15.41
CA LEU A 79 13.48 5.22 15.91
C LEU A 79 12.15 5.69 16.50
N ASN A 80 11.13 4.83 16.58
CA ASN A 80 9.76 5.13 17.00
C ASN A 80 9.15 6.32 16.23
N VAL A 81 9.37 6.36 14.92
CA VAL A 81 8.85 7.38 14.02
C VAL A 81 7.64 6.84 13.28
N GLU A 82 6.55 7.58 13.33
CA GLU A 82 5.31 7.22 12.64
C GLU A 82 5.46 7.31 11.12
N TYR A 83 4.93 6.30 10.44
CA TYR A 83 4.82 6.29 8.98
C TYR A 83 3.55 5.56 8.55
N ILE A 84 3.15 5.83 7.31
CA ILE A 84 2.14 5.06 6.59
C ILE A 84 2.61 4.81 5.16
N VAL A 85 2.15 3.72 4.56
CA VAL A 85 2.30 3.45 3.13
C VAL A 85 0.99 3.82 2.45
N ALA A 86 1.04 4.75 1.50
CA ALA A 86 -0.14 5.12 0.73
C ALA A 86 -0.60 3.93 -0.14
N PRO A 87 -1.91 3.71 -0.30
CA PRO A 87 -2.43 2.68 -1.22
C PRO A 87 -1.91 2.80 -2.65
N TYR A 88 -1.73 4.04 -3.10
CA TYR A 88 -1.25 4.38 -4.44
C TYR A 88 -0.10 5.40 -4.36
N THR A 89 -0.42 6.70 -4.28
CA THR A 89 0.60 7.76 -4.27
C THR A 89 0.69 8.43 -2.91
N SER A 90 1.91 8.72 -2.45
CA SER A 90 2.15 9.53 -1.25
C SER A 90 1.51 10.92 -1.35
N LEU A 91 1.54 11.55 -2.53
CA LEU A 91 0.98 12.87 -2.78
C LEU A 91 -0.52 12.97 -2.43
N HIS A 92 -1.36 12.08 -2.96
CA HIS A 92 -2.80 12.14 -2.67
C HIS A 92 -3.09 11.81 -1.21
N GLN A 93 -2.35 10.88 -0.61
CA GLN A 93 -2.47 10.54 0.81
C GLN A 93 -2.09 11.72 1.71
N LEU A 94 -0.99 12.42 1.43
CA LEU A 94 -0.58 13.63 2.15
C LEU A 94 -1.61 14.74 2.02
N ASN A 95 -2.18 14.95 0.83
CA ASN A 95 -3.25 15.91 0.65
C ASN A 95 -4.48 15.53 1.50
N TYR A 96 -4.90 14.26 1.50
CA TYR A 96 -6.00 13.79 2.34
C TYR A 96 -5.75 14.06 3.83
N LEU A 97 -4.56 13.73 4.33
CA LEU A 97 -4.18 13.95 5.72
C LEU A 97 -4.17 15.44 6.09
N LEU A 98 -3.70 16.29 5.18
CA LEU A 98 -3.67 17.75 5.36
C LEU A 98 -5.09 18.33 5.44
N GLN A 99 -5.98 17.93 4.53
CA GLN A 99 -7.38 18.40 4.52
C GLN A 99 -8.15 17.96 5.77
N ASN A 100 -7.82 16.78 6.32
CA ASN A 100 -8.41 16.26 7.55
C ASN A 100 -7.67 16.71 8.82
N LYS A 101 -6.72 17.65 8.71
CA LYS A 101 -5.96 18.23 9.83
C LYS A 101 -5.18 17.21 10.66
N VAL A 102 -4.84 16.07 10.07
CA VAL A 102 -3.95 15.07 10.69
C VAL A 102 -2.51 15.57 10.68
N ILE A 103 -2.14 16.31 9.62
CA ILE A 103 -0.86 16.99 9.50
C ILE A 103 -1.08 18.50 9.32
N ASN A 104 -0.10 19.30 9.71
CA ASN A 104 -0.14 20.76 9.63
C ASN A 104 0.61 21.31 8.41
N ALA A 105 1.64 20.61 7.96
CA ALA A 105 2.47 21.01 6.84
C ALA A 105 2.91 19.79 6.03
N VAL A 106 3.32 20.02 4.78
CA VAL A 106 3.80 18.98 3.88
C VAL A 106 5.18 19.32 3.34
N TYR A 107 6.12 18.40 3.52
CA TYR A 107 7.39 18.35 2.82
C TYR A 107 7.25 17.44 1.60
N SER A 108 7.33 18.01 0.40
CA SER A 108 7.09 17.27 -0.85
C SER A 108 7.65 18.00 -2.06
N SER A 109 7.67 17.33 -3.20
CA SER A 109 7.99 17.94 -4.49
C SER A 109 6.99 19.04 -4.90
N THR A 110 7.38 19.85 -5.89
CA THR A 110 6.52 20.90 -6.47
C THR A 110 5.24 20.36 -7.13
N SER A 111 5.18 19.06 -7.46
CA SER A 111 3.95 18.39 -7.92
C SER A 111 2.82 18.47 -6.89
N PHE A 112 3.13 18.71 -5.61
CA PHE A 112 2.10 18.89 -4.58
C PHE A 112 1.29 20.18 -4.75
N LEU A 113 1.81 21.19 -5.48
CA LEU A 113 1.09 22.43 -5.82
C LEU A 113 -0.12 22.19 -6.76
N LEU A 114 -0.24 20.99 -7.33
CA LEU A 114 -1.41 20.58 -8.11
C LEU A 114 -2.67 20.44 -7.26
N PHE A 115 -2.54 20.25 -5.93
CA PHE A 115 -3.66 20.21 -4.99
C PHE A 115 -4.04 21.61 -4.51
N ASP A 116 -5.23 21.77 -3.96
CA ASP A 116 -5.66 23.05 -3.40
C ASP A 116 -5.10 23.27 -1.98
N ILE A 117 -3.84 23.71 -1.93
CA ILE A 117 -3.05 23.90 -0.72
C ILE A 117 -2.55 25.33 -0.62
N GLY A 118 -2.26 25.81 0.59
CA GLY A 118 -1.63 27.11 0.78
C GLY A 118 -0.13 27.10 0.50
N LYS A 119 0.61 26.20 1.16
CA LYS A 119 2.08 26.18 1.17
C LYS A 119 2.62 24.76 1.06
N VAL A 120 3.79 24.60 0.46
CA VAL A 120 4.55 23.33 0.43
C VAL A 120 6.00 23.59 0.80
N ILE A 121 6.57 22.76 1.67
CA ILE A 121 7.97 22.80 2.06
C ILE A 121 8.79 21.97 1.06
N LEU A 122 9.86 22.56 0.53
CA LEU A 122 10.75 21.94 -0.46
C LEU A 122 12.11 21.54 0.12
N SER A 123 12.58 22.26 1.14
CA SER A 123 13.83 21.96 1.84
C SER A 123 13.65 22.13 3.34
N LEU A 124 14.20 21.20 4.11
CA LEU A 124 14.32 21.25 5.55
C LEU A 124 15.80 21.11 5.90
N ASP A 125 16.39 22.22 6.34
CA ASP A 125 17.76 22.33 6.85
C ASP A 125 17.70 23.14 8.16
N LYS A 126 18.71 23.96 8.48
CA LYS A 126 18.67 24.94 9.59
C LYS A 126 17.54 25.98 9.46
N THR A 127 17.06 26.17 8.23
CA THR A 127 15.85 26.90 7.90
C THR A 127 15.02 26.02 6.98
N PHE A 128 13.75 26.35 6.78
CA PHE A 128 12.95 25.67 5.78
C PHE A 128 12.68 26.56 4.58
N LYS A 129 12.68 25.96 3.40
CA LYS A 129 12.33 26.61 2.15
C LYS A 129 10.95 26.16 1.72
N TYR A 130 10.08 27.09 1.37
CA TYR A 130 8.70 26.77 0.98
C TYR A 130 8.25 27.62 -0.20
N ILE A 131 7.22 27.13 -0.89
CA ILE A 131 6.47 27.92 -1.88
C ILE A 131 5.11 28.26 -1.28
N ASP A 132 4.77 29.55 -1.28
CA ASP A 132 3.40 30.01 -1.10
C ASP A 132 2.69 30.01 -2.45
N LYS A 133 1.68 29.14 -2.58
CA LYS A 133 0.99 28.92 -3.83
C LYS A 133 0.22 30.16 -4.28
N SER A 134 -0.40 30.90 -3.36
CA SER A 134 -1.15 32.11 -3.68
C SER A 134 -0.25 33.20 -4.23
N HIS A 135 0.93 33.37 -3.63
CA HIS A 135 1.96 34.29 -4.09
C HIS A 135 2.50 33.87 -5.47
N MET A 136 2.80 32.59 -5.65
CA MET A 136 3.26 32.03 -6.92
C MET A 136 2.26 32.25 -8.05
N LEU A 137 0.99 31.92 -7.83
CA LEU A 137 -0.07 32.10 -8.82
C LEU A 137 -0.25 33.57 -9.19
N THR A 138 -0.17 34.48 -8.20
CA THR A 138 -0.23 35.93 -8.42
C THR A 138 0.95 36.41 -9.27
N MET A 139 2.17 36.01 -8.94
CA MET A 139 3.37 36.36 -9.70
C MET A 139 3.34 35.85 -11.14
N LEU A 140 2.79 34.65 -11.36
CA LEU A 140 2.66 34.05 -12.69
C LEU A 140 1.44 34.58 -13.46
N ASN A 141 0.58 35.38 -12.81
CA ASN A 141 -0.72 35.80 -13.33
C ASN A 141 -1.57 34.60 -13.83
N LEU A 142 -1.61 33.53 -13.02
CA LEU A 142 -2.31 32.29 -13.32
C LEU A 142 -3.40 32.02 -12.28
N LYS A 143 -4.52 31.45 -12.74
CA LYS A 143 -5.48 30.77 -11.87
C LYS A 143 -5.05 29.33 -11.62
N GLN A 144 -5.59 28.71 -10.57
CA GLN A 144 -5.21 27.35 -10.20
C GLN A 144 -5.47 26.32 -11.31
N ASP A 145 -6.64 26.37 -11.93
CA ASP A 145 -6.98 25.39 -12.97
C ASP A 145 -6.02 25.51 -14.15
N ARG A 146 -5.66 26.74 -14.54
CA ARG A 146 -4.69 26.97 -15.61
C ARG A 146 -3.27 26.50 -15.26
N PHE A 147 -2.86 26.67 -14.00
CA PHE A 147 -1.59 26.14 -13.51
C PHE A 147 -1.55 24.61 -13.61
N VAL A 148 -2.63 23.92 -13.24
CA VAL A 148 -2.74 22.46 -13.31
C VAL A 148 -2.72 21.97 -14.76
N GLU A 149 -3.47 22.61 -15.65
CA GLU A 149 -3.44 22.32 -17.08
C GLU A 149 -2.02 22.39 -17.63
N LEU A 150 -1.31 23.47 -17.32
CA LEU A 150 0.09 23.68 -17.71
C LEU A 150 1.01 22.58 -17.20
N ALA A 151 0.87 22.22 -15.92
CA ALA A 151 1.68 21.19 -15.31
C ALA A 151 1.41 19.79 -15.87
N MET A 152 0.16 19.49 -16.28
CA MET A 152 -0.19 18.22 -16.93
C MET A 152 0.46 18.08 -18.31
N ILE A 153 0.71 19.19 -19.02
CA ILE A 153 1.41 19.19 -20.31
C ILE A 153 2.93 19.08 -20.10
N ALA A 154 3.45 19.82 -19.11
CA ALA A 154 4.88 19.96 -18.87
C ALA A 154 5.54 18.70 -18.29
N SER A 155 4.76 17.65 -18.01
CA SER A 155 5.10 16.49 -17.17
C SER A 155 5.20 16.85 -15.69
N ASN A 156 4.74 15.92 -14.85
CA ASN A 156 4.83 15.96 -13.39
C ASN A 156 4.72 14.54 -12.82
N THR A 157 4.73 14.39 -11.49
CA THR A 157 4.67 13.08 -10.82
C THR A 157 3.37 12.29 -11.12
N ILE A 158 2.24 12.98 -11.30
CA ILE A 158 0.92 12.38 -11.56
C ILE A 158 0.76 12.05 -13.06
N GLN A 159 1.35 12.87 -13.93
CA GLN A 159 1.38 12.70 -15.38
C GLN A 159 2.82 12.80 -15.89
N PRO A 160 3.58 11.70 -15.92
CA PRO A 160 5.01 11.73 -16.22
C PRO A 160 5.32 11.96 -17.70
N LYS A 161 4.35 11.75 -18.60
CA LYS A 161 4.55 11.95 -20.03
C LYS A 161 4.56 13.45 -20.36
N LYS A 162 5.64 13.92 -20.96
CA LYS A 162 5.73 15.28 -21.50
C LYS A 162 4.91 15.35 -22.79
N LEU A 163 3.89 16.22 -22.80
CA LEU A 163 3.01 16.37 -23.95
C LEU A 163 3.53 17.56 -24.77
N SER A 164 4.05 17.30 -25.97
CA SER A 164 4.41 18.39 -26.89
C SER A 164 3.13 19.07 -27.38
N ALA A 165 2.90 20.30 -26.93
CA ALA A 165 1.74 21.10 -27.28
C ALA A 165 2.18 22.49 -27.75
N ILE A 166 1.50 23.05 -28.75
CA ILE A 166 1.59 24.47 -29.07
C ILE A 166 0.82 25.22 -27.99
N PHE A 167 1.54 25.91 -27.12
CA PHE A 167 0.92 26.62 -26.01
C PHE A 167 0.31 27.94 -26.48
N SER A 168 -1.02 27.98 -26.55
CA SER A 168 -1.77 29.22 -26.71
C SER A 168 -2.34 29.66 -25.36
N TRP A 169 -2.12 30.92 -24.98
CA TRP A 169 -2.70 31.53 -23.78
C TRP A 169 -4.22 31.67 -23.86
N VAL A 170 -4.79 31.54 -25.05
CA VAL A 170 -6.20 31.83 -25.33
C VAL A 170 -7.04 30.55 -25.37
N GLN A 171 -6.44 29.39 -25.66
CA GLN A 171 -7.17 28.14 -25.85
C GLN A 171 -6.89 27.13 -24.72
N PRO A 172 -7.89 26.29 -24.36
CA PRO A 172 -7.66 25.14 -23.49
C PRO A 172 -6.58 24.24 -24.11
N PRO A 173 -5.67 23.66 -23.35
CA PRO A 173 -4.56 22.93 -23.94
C PRO A 173 -5.00 21.62 -24.59
N MET A 174 -6.14 21.04 -24.17
CA MET A 174 -6.66 19.82 -24.78
C MET A 174 -6.98 20.03 -26.27
N THR A 175 -7.42 21.22 -26.68
CA THR A 175 -7.73 21.53 -28.09
C THR A 175 -6.48 21.78 -28.93
N THR A 176 -5.31 21.94 -28.30
CA THR A 176 -4.03 22.14 -29.01
C THR A 176 -3.16 20.87 -29.03
N LEU A 177 -3.62 19.79 -28.40
CA LEU A 177 -3.03 18.46 -28.54
C LEU A 177 -3.52 17.85 -29.85
N ASP A 178 -2.58 17.71 -30.78
CA ASP A 178 -2.72 17.22 -32.14
C ASP A 178 -2.83 15.68 -32.24
N ASP A 179 -2.56 14.97 -31.15
CA ASP A 179 -2.45 13.52 -31.10
C ASP A 179 -3.39 12.90 -30.05
N VAL A 180 -4.14 11.87 -30.46
CA VAL A 180 -5.06 11.09 -29.64
C VAL A 180 -4.35 10.47 -28.43
N GLU A 181 -3.10 10.03 -28.56
CA GLU A 181 -2.35 9.48 -27.43
C GLU A 181 -2.01 10.54 -26.39
N LYS A 182 -1.63 11.75 -26.84
CA LYS A 182 -1.37 12.87 -25.92
C LYS A 182 -2.64 13.33 -25.23
N GLN A 183 -3.76 13.40 -25.96
CA GLN A 183 -5.07 13.71 -25.38
C GLN A 183 -5.49 12.68 -24.33
N ARG A 184 -5.31 11.39 -24.63
CA ARG A 184 -5.56 10.31 -23.67
C ARG A 184 -4.68 10.44 -22.44
N ALA A 185 -3.38 10.67 -22.61
CA ALA A 185 -2.45 10.79 -21.48
C ALA A 185 -2.79 12.02 -20.61
N TYR A 186 -3.18 13.15 -21.21
CA TYR A 186 -3.68 14.31 -20.48
C TYR A 186 -4.94 13.98 -19.67
N ILE A 187 -5.89 13.28 -20.29
CA ILE A 187 -7.15 12.84 -19.68
C ILE A 187 -6.87 11.92 -18.48
N GLU A 188 -6.01 10.92 -18.66
CA GLU A 188 -5.58 10.01 -17.60
C GLU A 188 -4.91 10.76 -16.46
N GLY A 189 -4.02 11.72 -16.74
CA GLY A 189 -3.35 12.53 -15.73
C GLY A 189 -4.32 13.34 -14.86
N GLN A 190 -5.33 13.96 -15.49
CA GLN A 190 -6.38 14.67 -14.78
C GLN A 190 -7.26 13.73 -13.95
N ALA A 191 -7.64 12.59 -14.50
CA ALA A 191 -8.41 11.59 -13.77
C ALA A 191 -7.62 11.03 -12.57
N ARG A 192 -6.30 10.82 -12.70
CA ARG A 192 -5.44 10.46 -11.57
C ARG A 192 -5.45 11.53 -10.50
N LEU A 193 -5.26 12.79 -10.88
CA LEU A 193 -5.26 13.91 -9.92
C LEU A 193 -6.59 13.98 -9.13
N LEU A 194 -7.71 13.72 -9.78
CA LEU A 194 -9.02 13.87 -9.16
C LEU A 194 -9.49 12.65 -8.38
N TYR A 195 -9.12 11.44 -8.81
CA TYR A 195 -9.76 10.20 -8.36
C TYR A 195 -8.81 9.16 -7.77
N THR A 196 -7.53 9.49 -7.53
CA THR A 196 -6.60 8.53 -6.90
C THR A 196 -7.12 8.11 -5.53
N PRO A 197 -7.26 6.80 -5.26
CA PRO A 197 -7.69 6.32 -3.96
C PRO A 197 -6.66 6.58 -2.86
N VAL A 198 -7.15 6.83 -1.65
CA VAL A 198 -6.34 7.02 -0.44
C VAL A 198 -6.90 6.16 0.70
N LEU A 199 -6.05 5.88 1.69
CA LEU A 199 -6.49 5.27 2.94
C LEU A 199 -7.12 6.36 3.81
N LYS A 200 -8.41 6.21 4.07
CA LYS A 200 -9.18 7.11 4.92
C LYS A 200 -9.01 6.78 6.40
N LEU A 201 -9.38 7.73 7.26
CA LEU A 201 -9.34 7.56 8.72
C LEU A 201 -10.31 6.49 9.25
N ASP A 202 -11.31 6.10 8.47
CA ASP A 202 -12.23 5.01 8.78
C ASP A 202 -11.70 3.63 8.31
N GLY A 203 -10.46 3.57 7.81
CA GLY A 203 -9.80 2.36 7.32
C GLY A 203 -10.15 1.98 5.87
N ARG A 204 -11.08 2.68 5.21
CA ARG A 204 -11.47 2.36 3.83
C ARG A 204 -10.52 2.96 2.81
N VAL A 205 -10.39 2.31 1.65
CA VAL A 205 -9.65 2.85 0.50
C VAL A 205 -10.60 3.26 -0.62
N ASP A 206 -10.79 4.56 -0.75
CA ASP A 206 -11.67 5.15 -1.75
C ASP A 206 -11.00 6.34 -2.45
N PRO A 207 -11.43 6.68 -3.68
CA PRO A 207 -11.07 7.92 -4.35
C PRO A 207 -11.26 9.15 -3.44
N ILE A 208 -10.26 10.03 -3.39
CA ILE A 208 -10.50 11.39 -2.88
C ILE A 208 -11.37 12.15 -3.87
N GLN A 209 -12.23 13.04 -3.38
CA GLN A 209 -13.02 13.92 -4.24
C GLN A 209 -12.44 15.33 -4.16
N ILE A 210 -11.54 15.64 -5.09
CA ILE A 210 -11.04 17.01 -5.24
C ILE A 210 -12.04 17.78 -6.09
N HIS A 211 -12.77 18.70 -5.46
CA HIS A 211 -13.72 19.56 -6.15
C HIS A 211 -12.96 20.47 -7.12
N ARG A 212 -13.13 20.23 -8.42
CA ARG A 212 -12.62 21.10 -9.48
C ARG A 212 -13.57 21.19 -10.66
N GLN A 213 -13.64 22.38 -11.24
CA GLN A 213 -14.20 22.57 -12.56
C GLN A 213 -13.15 22.11 -13.58
N THR A 214 -13.22 20.84 -14.00
CA THR A 214 -12.42 20.43 -15.16
C THR A 214 -13.21 20.70 -16.43
N PRO A 215 -12.57 21.23 -17.49
CA PRO A 215 -13.20 21.43 -18.80
C PRO A 215 -13.39 20.10 -19.58
N PHE A 216 -13.69 19.02 -18.88
CA PHE A 216 -13.70 17.67 -19.44
C PHE A 216 -14.90 17.48 -20.35
N LEU A 217 -14.59 17.24 -21.64
CA LEU A 217 -15.48 16.81 -22.71
C LEU A 217 -16.29 17.94 -23.37
N ALA A 218 -15.77 18.43 -24.49
CA ALA A 218 -16.56 19.02 -25.58
C ALA A 218 -17.51 20.18 -25.19
N GLY A 219 -16.98 21.25 -24.59
CA GLY A 219 -17.69 22.54 -24.52
C GLY A 219 -18.85 22.61 -23.52
N LYS A 220 -19.05 21.59 -22.67
CA LYS A 220 -19.92 21.68 -21.49
C LYS A 220 -19.06 21.67 -20.23
N VAL A 221 -19.16 22.73 -19.42
CA VAL A 221 -18.68 22.70 -18.04
C VAL A 221 -19.52 21.66 -17.31
N ILE A 222 -18.94 20.50 -17.03
CA ILE A 222 -19.56 19.51 -16.15
C ILE A 222 -19.11 19.89 -14.74
N GLU A 223 -20.03 20.43 -13.94
CA GLU A 223 -19.87 20.37 -12.49
C GLU A 223 -19.84 18.88 -12.11
N HIS A 224 -18.70 18.40 -11.61
CA HIS A 224 -18.59 17.04 -11.10
C HIS A 224 -19.51 16.89 -9.90
N LYS A 225 -20.71 16.36 -10.12
CA LYS A 225 -21.57 15.86 -9.06
C LYS A 225 -20.96 14.58 -8.49
N GLN A 226 -21.21 14.35 -7.21
CA GLN A 226 -20.72 13.22 -6.39
C GLN A 226 -20.82 11.83 -7.03
N ASP A 227 -21.69 11.66 -8.04
CA ASP A 227 -22.05 10.38 -8.67
C ASP A 227 -21.35 10.10 -10.02
N SER A 228 -20.57 11.03 -10.59
CA SER A 228 -19.97 10.86 -11.93
C SER A 228 -18.51 10.39 -11.93
N VAL A 229 -18.18 9.46 -11.03
CA VAL A 229 -16.89 8.75 -11.09
C VAL A 229 -16.84 7.94 -12.39
N PRO A 230 -15.80 8.06 -13.24
CA PRO A 230 -15.70 7.25 -14.46
C PRO A 230 -15.80 5.76 -14.14
N GLY A 231 -16.70 5.03 -14.79
CA GLY A 231 -16.98 3.63 -14.45
C GLY A 231 -15.79 2.67 -14.56
N ASP A 232 -14.73 3.07 -15.28
CA ASP A 232 -13.51 2.29 -15.45
C ASP A 232 -12.26 2.96 -14.83
N LEU A 233 -12.39 3.47 -13.60
CA LEU A 233 -11.22 3.87 -12.81
C LEU A 233 -10.21 2.72 -12.62
N TYR A 234 -10.66 1.46 -12.70
CA TYR A 234 -9.82 0.27 -12.58
C TYR A 234 -8.88 0.06 -13.79
N ALA A 235 -9.16 0.65 -14.95
CA ALA A 235 -8.19 0.70 -16.05
C ALA A 235 -7.11 1.76 -15.81
N LEU A 236 -7.43 2.82 -15.08
CA LEU A 236 -6.52 3.92 -14.79
C LEU A 236 -5.59 3.65 -13.60
N PHE A 237 -6.14 3.00 -12.58
CA PHE A 237 -5.47 2.60 -11.35
C PHE A 237 -5.29 1.09 -11.32
N ALA A 238 -4.32 0.58 -10.56
CA ALA A 238 -4.27 -0.86 -10.29
C ALA A 238 -5.58 -1.32 -9.63
N ALA A 239 -5.95 -2.59 -9.88
CA ALA A 239 -7.21 -3.14 -9.42
C ALA A 239 -7.38 -2.99 -7.90
N LYS A 240 -8.59 -2.57 -7.45
CA LYS A 240 -8.87 -2.32 -6.03
C LYS A 240 -8.74 -3.62 -5.25
N LEU A 241 -7.93 -3.57 -4.21
CA LEU A 241 -7.81 -4.63 -3.21
C LEU A 241 -8.88 -4.46 -2.13
N PRO A 242 -9.18 -5.50 -1.34
CA PRO A 242 -9.87 -5.35 -0.06
C PRO A 242 -9.23 -4.27 0.81
N ASP A 243 -10.06 -3.55 1.57
CA ASP A 243 -9.62 -2.43 2.42
C ASP A 243 -8.63 -2.91 3.48
N GLU A 244 -8.80 -4.13 3.99
CA GLU A 244 -7.93 -4.77 4.97
C GLU A 244 -6.51 -4.96 4.44
N LEU A 245 -6.36 -5.38 3.18
CA LEU A 245 -5.05 -5.53 2.56
C LEU A 245 -4.32 -4.19 2.41
N TYR A 246 -5.07 -3.11 2.14
CA TYR A 246 -4.48 -1.77 2.13
C TYR A 246 -4.09 -1.30 3.52
N PHE A 247 -4.88 -1.64 4.55
CA PHE A 247 -4.53 -1.33 5.93
C PHE A 247 -3.21 -2.01 6.33
N HIS A 248 -3.04 -3.32 6.07
CA HIS A 248 -1.77 -4.00 6.35
C HIS A 248 -0.61 -3.40 5.54
N ALA A 249 -0.82 -3.16 4.25
CA ALA A 249 0.18 -2.49 3.42
C ALA A 249 0.57 -1.14 4.00
N SER A 250 -0.39 -0.37 4.54
CA SER A 250 -0.15 0.95 5.13
C SER A 250 0.76 0.92 6.34
N LEU A 251 0.81 -0.20 7.06
CA LEU A 251 1.69 -0.40 8.19
C LEU A 251 3.10 -0.86 7.76
N GLY A 252 3.37 -0.97 6.46
CA GLY A 252 4.61 -1.50 5.93
C GLY A 252 4.70 -3.02 5.98
N PHE A 253 3.56 -3.72 6.14
CA PHE A 253 3.53 -5.16 5.87
C PHE A 253 3.56 -5.35 4.36
N THR A 254 4.69 -5.84 3.89
CA THR A 254 4.94 -6.04 2.48
C THR A 254 4.56 -7.46 2.15
N LEU A 255 3.31 -7.68 1.78
CA LEU A 255 2.89 -8.96 1.22
C LEU A 255 3.41 -9.01 -0.21
N PRO A 256 4.39 -9.88 -0.55
CA PRO A 256 4.87 -10.02 -1.93
C PRO A 256 3.74 -10.37 -2.91
N VAL A 257 2.64 -10.92 -2.38
CA VAL A 257 1.44 -11.24 -3.13
C VAL A 257 0.62 -10.00 -3.50
N LEU A 258 0.66 -8.91 -2.73
CA LEU A 258 -0.01 -7.66 -3.11
C LEU A 258 0.62 -7.06 -4.37
N ASP A 259 1.94 -7.18 -4.51
CA ASP A 259 2.62 -6.79 -5.75
C ASP A 259 2.19 -7.67 -6.92
N LEU A 260 1.92 -8.96 -6.69
CA LEU A 260 1.47 -9.89 -7.73
C LEU A 260 0.10 -9.51 -8.26
N ILE A 261 -0.77 -9.09 -7.35
CA ILE A 261 -2.11 -8.68 -7.68
C ILE A 261 -2.12 -7.30 -8.34
N ARG A 262 -1.27 -6.36 -7.89
CA ARG A 262 -1.22 -4.99 -8.42
C ARG A 262 -0.56 -4.87 -9.79
N TYR A 263 0.56 -5.56 -10.02
CA TYR A 263 1.40 -5.35 -11.21
C TYR A 263 1.30 -6.47 -12.25
N ASN A 264 0.47 -7.49 -11.99
CA ASN A 264 0.40 -8.74 -12.75
C ASN A 264 1.74 -9.51 -12.86
N LYS A 265 2.76 -9.04 -12.14
CA LYS A 265 4.15 -9.46 -12.17
C LYS A 265 4.78 -9.20 -10.81
N VAL A 266 5.45 -10.19 -10.23
CA VAL A 266 6.34 -9.96 -9.06
C VAL A 266 7.71 -10.49 -9.38
N LYS A 267 8.71 -9.67 -9.07
CA LYS A 267 10.08 -10.12 -8.96
C LYS A 267 10.26 -10.59 -7.53
N LEU A 268 10.16 -11.89 -7.30
CA LEU A 268 10.38 -12.48 -5.98
C LEU A 268 11.88 -12.67 -5.78
N GLU A 269 12.60 -11.56 -5.62
CA GLU A 269 14.03 -11.56 -5.27
C GLU A 269 14.29 -11.96 -3.80
N ILE A 270 13.22 -12.17 -3.04
CA ILE A 270 13.25 -12.39 -1.59
C ILE A 270 13.70 -13.82 -1.25
N PHE A 271 13.68 -14.76 -2.20
CA PHE A 271 13.96 -16.17 -1.93
C PHE A 271 15.16 -16.67 -2.73
N SER A 272 15.93 -17.58 -2.13
CA SER A 272 17.08 -18.20 -2.78
C SER A 272 16.71 -18.99 -4.04
N ASP A 273 17.69 -19.20 -4.91
CA ASP A 273 17.54 -20.01 -6.12
C ASP A 273 17.16 -21.48 -5.84
N GLU A 274 17.56 -22.00 -4.67
CA GLU A 274 17.27 -23.36 -4.20
C GLU A 274 15.82 -23.50 -3.74
N TYR A 275 15.27 -22.43 -3.15
CA TYR A 275 13.89 -22.33 -2.71
C TYR A 275 12.88 -22.56 -3.85
N TRP A 276 13.15 -21.97 -5.01
CA TRP A 276 12.28 -22.06 -6.18
C TRP A 276 12.38 -23.38 -6.94
N ALA A 277 13.51 -24.08 -6.82
CA ALA A 277 13.71 -25.38 -7.44
C ALA A 277 12.86 -26.48 -6.79
N HIS A 278 12.33 -26.24 -5.58
CA HIS A 278 11.59 -27.24 -4.83
C HIS A 278 10.12 -27.36 -5.33
N PRO A 279 9.65 -28.55 -5.79
CA PRO A 279 8.31 -28.72 -6.37
C PRO A 279 7.15 -28.28 -5.46
N LYS A 280 7.27 -28.49 -4.14
CA LYS A 280 6.25 -28.06 -3.15
C LYS A 280 6.10 -26.54 -3.05
N THR A 281 7.13 -25.77 -3.37
CA THR A 281 7.06 -24.30 -3.35
C THR A 281 6.01 -23.79 -4.32
N LYS A 282 5.96 -24.37 -5.52
CA LYS A 282 4.99 -23.98 -6.55
C LYS A 282 3.54 -24.23 -6.09
N ASP A 283 3.29 -25.37 -5.43
CA ASP A 283 1.97 -25.72 -4.90
C ASP A 283 1.54 -24.75 -3.79
N ILE A 284 2.40 -24.51 -2.81
CA ILE A 284 2.15 -23.58 -1.69
C ILE A 284 1.87 -22.16 -2.21
N TRP A 285 2.72 -21.63 -3.09
CA TRP A 285 2.51 -20.31 -3.68
C TRP A 285 1.23 -20.24 -4.51
N SER A 286 0.87 -21.31 -5.21
CA SER A 286 -0.38 -21.37 -5.93
C SER A 286 -1.58 -21.24 -5.00
N LYS A 287 -1.57 -21.95 -3.86
CA LYS A 287 -2.60 -21.86 -2.83
C LYS A 287 -2.66 -20.45 -2.24
N ILE A 288 -1.52 -19.86 -1.87
CA ILE A 288 -1.44 -18.50 -1.32
C ILE A 288 -2.04 -17.48 -2.29
N VAL A 289 -1.65 -17.54 -3.56
CA VAL A 289 -2.13 -16.63 -4.60
C VAL A 289 -3.63 -16.82 -4.84
N ASP A 290 -4.13 -18.05 -4.80
CA ASP A 290 -5.58 -18.32 -4.92
C ASP A 290 -6.36 -17.75 -3.73
N ILE A 291 -5.90 -17.96 -2.49
CA ILE A 291 -6.53 -17.43 -1.28
C ILE A 291 -6.67 -15.90 -1.37
N ILE A 292 -5.60 -15.21 -1.74
CA ILE A 292 -5.61 -13.74 -1.77
C ILE A 292 -6.37 -13.24 -3.01
N GLY A 293 -6.22 -13.94 -4.14
CA GLY A 293 -7.01 -13.70 -5.34
C GLY A 293 -8.51 -13.86 -5.10
N SER A 294 -8.92 -14.81 -4.25
CA SER A 294 -10.30 -15.02 -3.84
C SER A 294 -10.84 -13.85 -3.01
N CYS A 295 -9.98 -13.16 -2.25
CA CYS A 295 -10.38 -11.93 -1.56
C CYS A 295 -10.57 -10.76 -2.53
N CYS A 296 -10.00 -10.85 -3.73
CA CYS A 296 -10.03 -9.77 -4.71
C CYS A 296 -11.27 -9.78 -5.62
N HIS A 297 -11.55 -8.63 -6.24
CA HIS A 297 -12.65 -8.46 -7.19
C HIS A 297 -12.57 -9.46 -8.36
N ARG A 298 -13.71 -9.88 -8.93
CA ARG A 298 -13.81 -10.92 -9.98
C ARG A 298 -12.91 -10.69 -11.20
N GLY A 299 -12.60 -9.42 -11.52
CA GLY A 299 -11.67 -9.07 -12.61
C GLY A 299 -10.22 -9.50 -12.35
N ILE A 300 -9.80 -9.56 -11.08
CA ILE A 300 -8.48 -10.04 -10.67
C ILE A 300 -8.41 -11.58 -10.73
N ARG A 301 -9.50 -12.26 -10.36
CA ARG A 301 -9.57 -13.74 -10.30
C ARG A 301 -9.38 -14.45 -11.65
N LYS A 302 -9.74 -13.79 -12.75
CA LYS A 302 -9.78 -14.42 -14.09
C LYS A 302 -8.50 -14.31 -14.92
N ALA A 303 -7.42 -13.81 -14.34
CA ALA A 303 -6.26 -13.43 -15.12
C ALA A 303 -5.00 -14.20 -14.72
N THR A 304 -4.27 -14.69 -15.72
CA THR A 304 -2.96 -15.32 -15.55
C THR A 304 -1.97 -14.29 -15.02
N ARG A 305 -1.15 -14.69 -14.05
CA ARG A 305 -0.11 -13.87 -13.44
C ARG A 305 1.25 -14.49 -13.71
N LYS A 306 2.27 -13.64 -13.83
CA LYS A 306 3.64 -14.11 -14.04
C LYS A 306 4.46 -13.86 -12.79
N ILE A 307 5.02 -14.91 -12.22
CA ILE A 307 6.12 -14.77 -11.25
C ILE A 307 7.41 -14.69 -12.05
N ILE A 308 8.17 -13.61 -11.87
CA ILE A 308 9.47 -13.42 -12.51
C ILE A 308 10.53 -13.88 -11.52
N HIS A 309 11.16 -15.01 -11.84
CA HIS A 309 12.28 -15.58 -11.12
C HIS A 309 13.61 -15.28 -11.87
N PRO A 310 14.76 -15.13 -11.19
CA PRO A 310 16.06 -14.96 -11.86
C PRO A 310 16.38 -16.02 -12.92
N LYS A 311 15.85 -17.25 -12.78
CA LYS A 311 16.00 -18.36 -13.73
C LYS A 311 14.88 -18.52 -14.76
N GLY A 312 13.84 -17.68 -14.74
CA GLY A 312 12.74 -17.75 -15.73
C GLY A 312 11.41 -17.17 -15.24
N GLU A 313 10.43 -17.09 -16.15
CA GLU A 313 9.05 -16.70 -15.80
C GLU A 313 8.23 -17.96 -15.48
N ILE A 314 7.51 -17.95 -14.35
CA ILE A 314 6.54 -18.97 -13.98
C ILE A 314 5.13 -18.37 -14.16
N ASP A 315 4.35 -18.94 -15.06
CA ASP A 315 2.94 -18.57 -15.20
C ASP A 315 2.12 -19.26 -14.10
N ILE A 316 1.46 -18.44 -13.27
CA ILE A 316 0.43 -18.88 -12.32
C ILE A 316 -0.92 -18.50 -12.90
N ASN A 317 -1.69 -19.51 -13.29
CA ASN A 317 -3.05 -19.29 -13.76
C ASN A 317 -4.05 -19.40 -12.61
N ILE A 318 -4.42 -18.25 -12.02
CA ILE A 318 -5.39 -18.16 -10.92
C ILE A 318 -6.76 -18.74 -11.31
N SER A 319 -7.12 -18.72 -12.60
CA SER A 319 -8.43 -19.20 -13.07
C SER A 319 -8.58 -20.72 -13.15
N ILE A 320 -7.48 -21.47 -13.02
CA ILE A 320 -7.47 -22.94 -13.17
C ILE A 320 -7.59 -23.66 -11.82
N PHE A 321 -7.35 -22.97 -10.71
CA PHE A 321 -7.34 -23.63 -9.41
C PHE A 321 -8.78 -23.82 -8.90
N PRO A 322 -9.07 -24.98 -8.27
CA PRO A 322 -10.27 -25.08 -7.45
C PRO A 322 -10.21 -23.93 -6.44
N ASN A 323 -11.37 -23.38 -6.10
CA ASN A 323 -11.50 -22.28 -5.15
C ASN A 323 -11.01 -22.83 -3.79
N TYR A 324 -9.70 -22.76 -3.51
CA TYR A 324 -9.08 -23.30 -2.28
C TYR A 324 -9.70 -22.62 -1.06
N TRP A 325 -10.23 -21.42 -1.29
CA TRP A 325 -11.10 -20.76 -0.36
C TRP A 325 -12.24 -21.63 0.17
N ASP A 326 -12.95 -22.37 -0.68
CA ASP A 326 -14.08 -23.19 -0.26
C ASP A 326 -13.63 -24.36 0.63
N GLU A 327 -12.38 -24.83 0.47
CA GLU A 327 -11.76 -25.82 1.36
C GLU A 327 -11.35 -25.18 2.69
N LEU A 328 -10.65 -24.04 2.65
CA LEU A 328 -10.19 -23.33 3.86
C LEU A 328 -11.32 -22.73 4.68
N ASP A 329 -12.42 -22.33 4.04
CA ASP A 329 -13.57 -21.75 4.73
C ASP A 329 -14.18 -22.74 5.74
N GLN A 330 -14.04 -24.04 5.44
CA GLN A 330 -14.49 -25.14 6.29
C GLN A 330 -13.54 -25.40 7.47
N LEU A 331 -12.28 -24.95 7.39
CA LEU A 331 -11.28 -25.10 8.44
C LEU A 331 -11.38 -23.92 9.40
N ARG A 332 -11.92 -24.17 10.60
CA ARG A 332 -12.09 -23.18 11.66
C ARG A 332 -11.82 -23.81 13.01
N ILE A 333 -11.18 -23.05 13.89
CA ILE A 333 -11.09 -23.37 15.30
C ILE A 333 -12.24 -22.68 16.01
N LEU A 334 -12.94 -23.42 16.86
CA LEU A 334 -14.03 -22.90 17.68
C LEU A 334 -13.70 -23.10 19.13
N HIS A 335 -13.68 -21.99 19.85
CA HIS A 335 -13.34 -22.00 21.26
C HIS A 335 -14.46 -21.30 22.03
N PRO A 336 -15.19 -22.02 22.91
CA PRO A 336 -16.40 -21.50 23.55
C PRO A 336 -16.12 -20.37 24.57
N ILE A 337 -14.85 -20.17 24.92
CA ILE A 337 -14.41 -19.20 25.93
C ILE A 337 -13.54 -18.16 25.23
N ASP A 338 -13.85 -16.89 25.50
CA ASP A 338 -13.02 -15.74 25.16
C ASP A 338 -11.77 -15.76 26.05
N MET A 339 -10.70 -16.37 25.55
CA MET A 339 -9.41 -16.47 26.23
C MET A 339 -8.29 -16.02 25.30
N GLU A 340 -7.14 -15.67 25.87
CA GLU A 340 -5.92 -15.45 25.09
C GLU A 340 -5.53 -16.73 24.36
N PHE A 341 -4.90 -16.59 23.18
CA PHE A 341 -4.43 -17.74 22.42
C PHE A 341 -3.34 -18.50 23.19
N ASP A 342 -3.52 -19.82 23.29
CA ASP A 342 -2.57 -20.75 23.92
C ASP A 342 -2.30 -21.93 22.99
N TRP A 343 -1.02 -22.23 22.77
CA TRP A 343 -0.59 -23.27 21.82
C TRP A 343 -1.01 -24.66 22.28
N ASP A 344 -0.88 -24.96 23.57
CA ASP A 344 -1.18 -26.29 24.10
C ASP A 344 -2.68 -26.59 23.97
N THR A 345 -3.53 -25.60 24.27
CA THR A 345 -4.97 -25.68 24.05
C THR A 345 -5.28 -25.85 22.56
N PHE A 346 -4.60 -25.12 21.67
CA PHE A 346 -4.82 -25.23 20.22
C PHE A 346 -4.45 -26.64 19.70
N ALA A 347 -3.30 -27.16 20.12
CA ALA A 347 -2.84 -28.49 19.75
C ALA A 347 -3.77 -29.60 20.24
N GLN A 348 -4.37 -29.44 21.43
CA GLN A 348 -5.35 -30.37 21.98
C GLN A 348 -6.70 -30.31 21.25
N CYS A 349 -7.12 -29.15 20.76
CA CYS A 349 -8.39 -29.01 20.05
C CYS A 349 -8.39 -29.56 18.61
N LEU A 350 -7.22 -29.61 17.97
CA LEU A 350 -7.05 -29.94 16.55
C LEU A 350 -7.57 -31.32 16.11
N PRO A 351 -7.29 -32.44 16.83
CA PRO A 351 -7.72 -33.77 16.41
C PRO A 351 -9.24 -33.94 16.35
N ASP A 352 -9.97 -33.27 17.24
CA ASP A 352 -11.41 -33.46 17.43
C ASP A 352 -12.27 -32.42 16.69
N GLN A 353 -11.68 -31.30 16.26
CA GLN A 353 -12.41 -30.15 15.68
C GLN A 353 -12.24 -29.94 14.16
N LEU A 354 -11.60 -30.86 13.42
CA LEU A 354 -11.54 -30.79 11.94
C LEU A 354 -12.92 -30.94 11.25
N THR A 355 -14.01 -31.02 12.00
CA THR A 355 -15.36 -31.10 11.47
C THR A 355 -15.81 -29.77 10.84
N LYS A 356 -16.30 -29.84 9.59
CA LYS A 356 -16.85 -28.72 8.82
C LYS A 356 -17.97 -28.01 9.58
N TRP A 357 -17.76 -26.76 9.99
CA TRP A 357 -18.74 -26.00 10.78
C TRP A 357 -19.24 -24.73 10.06
N LYS A 358 -20.46 -24.26 10.40
CA LYS A 358 -21.21 -23.22 9.66
C LYS A 358 -21.44 -21.88 10.38
N GLY A 359 -20.91 -21.67 11.58
CA GLY A 359 -21.06 -20.39 12.29
C GLY A 359 -19.84 -19.48 12.21
N GLY A 360 -20.01 -18.22 12.64
CA GLY A 360 -18.99 -17.18 12.58
C GLY A 360 -17.96 -17.24 13.72
N ILE A 361 -16.82 -16.57 13.50
CA ILE A 361 -15.70 -16.42 14.43
C ILE A 361 -16.03 -15.34 15.48
N LYS A 362 -15.98 -15.69 16.76
CA LYS A 362 -16.49 -14.92 17.90
C LYS A 362 -15.46 -14.54 18.95
N THR A 363 -14.34 -15.25 19.05
CA THR A 363 -13.24 -14.89 19.98
C THR A 363 -11.92 -14.64 19.26
N ASP A 364 -10.97 -13.99 19.92
CA ASP A 364 -9.67 -13.67 19.32
C ASP A 364 -8.82 -14.95 19.16
N TYR A 365 -8.97 -15.88 20.11
CA TYR A 365 -8.48 -17.26 20.01
C TYR A 365 -8.93 -17.95 18.72
N GLU A 366 -10.22 -17.86 18.38
CA GLU A 366 -10.77 -18.50 17.18
C GLU A 366 -10.18 -17.90 15.90
N ILE A 367 -9.85 -16.60 15.87
CA ILE A 367 -9.19 -15.96 14.72
C ILE A 367 -7.79 -16.53 14.55
N ILE A 368 -6.99 -16.47 15.62
CA ILE A 368 -5.58 -16.87 15.60
C ILE A 368 -5.47 -18.37 15.32
N GLY A 369 -6.24 -19.19 16.03
CA GLY A 369 -6.29 -20.64 15.83
C GLY A 369 -6.77 -21.01 14.42
N THR A 370 -7.79 -20.33 13.89
CA THR A 370 -8.24 -20.55 12.50
C THR A 370 -7.16 -20.17 11.49
N ALA A 371 -6.50 -19.03 11.66
CA ALA A 371 -5.42 -18.59 10.78
C ALA A 371 -4.25 -19.60 10.78
N LEU A 372 -3.88 -20.11 11.96
CA LEU A 372 -2.82 -21.09 12.13
C LEU A 372 -3.20 -22.45 11.53
N LEU A 373 -4.42 -22.96 11.79
CA LEU A 373 -4.95 -24.19 11.20
C LEU A 373 -4.93 -24.12 9.66
N ARG A 374 -5.42 -23.02 9.08
CA ARG A 374 -5.42 -22.79 7.63
C ARG A 374 -4.00 -22.74 7.07
N SER A 375 -3.08 -22.09 7.77
CA SER A 375 -1.67 -22.06 7.39
C SER A 375 -1.07 -23.46 7.40
N MET A 376 -1.30 -24.25 8.45
CA MET A 376 -0.87 -25.65 8.50
C MET A 376 -1.43 -26.48 7.34
N TYR A 377 -2.68 -26.26 6.94
CA TYR A 377 -3.27 -26.92 5.77
C TYR A 377 -2.61 -26.48 4.45
N VAL A 378 -2.37 -25.17 4.26
CA VAL A 378 -1.65 -24.64 3.08
C VAL A 378 -0.28 -25.30 2.92
N TYR A 379 0.44 -25.49 4.03
CA TYR A 379 1.75 -26.16 4.07
C TYR A 379 1.68 -27.70 4.02
N ASN A 380 0.49 -28.28 3.85
CA ASN A 380 0.26 -29.73 3.87
C ASN A 380 0.75 -30.41 5.17
N LEU A 381 0.73 -29.68 6.29
CA LEU A 381 0.97 -30.24 7.63
C LEU A 381 -0.27 -30.93 8.16
N ILE A 382 -1.44 -30.49 7.69
CA ILE A 382 -2.75 -31.09 7.94
C ILE A 382 -3.41 -31.31 6.57
N THR A 383 -4.09 -32.43 6.39
CA THR A 383 -4.86 -32.78 5.19
C THR A 383 -6.27 -33.21 5.59
N ASP A 384 -7.12 -33.49 4.60
CA ASP A 384 -8.45 -34.06 4.84
C ASP A 384 -8.40 -35.41 5.58
N ASP A 385 -7.31 -36.16 5.43
CA ASP A 385 -7.07 -37.44 6.10
C ASP A 385 -6.54 -37.28 7.54
N GLY A 386 -6.33 -36.04 7.99
CA GLY A 386 -5.90 -35.70 9.35
C GLY A 386 -4.53 -35.03 9.42
N ILE A 387 -3.90 -35.14 10.59
CA ILE A 387 -2.61 -34.50 10.88
C ILE A 387 -1.48 -35.40 10.36
N THR A 388 -0.63 -34.86 9.48
CA THR A 388 0.53 -35.60 8.94
C THR A 388 1.62 -35.81 10.01
N ASP A 389 2.59 -36.69 9.78
CA ASP A 389 3.74 -36.87 10.69
C ASP A 389 4.50 -35.55 10.94
N ASN A 390 4.64 -34.75 9.89
CA ASN A 390 5.21 -33.40 9.99
C ASN A 390 4.31 -32.47 10.80
N GLY A 391 2.99 -32.54 10.61
CA GLY A 391 2.03 -31.80 11.44
C GLY A 391 2.11 -32.18 12.91
N GLN A 392 2.23 -33.47 13.24
CA GLN A 392 2.41 -33.91 14.62
C GLN A 392 3.71 -33.40 15.22
N TYR A 393 4.80 -33.37 14.43
CA TYR A 393 6.06 -32.77 14.83
C TYR A 393 5.91 -31.28 15.13
N VAL A 394 5.20 -30.54 14.27
CA VAL A 394 4.91 -29.12 14.49
C VAL A 394 4.08 -28.90 15.75
N LEU A 395 3.02 -29.68 15.97
CA LEU A 395 2.19 -29.55 17.17
C LEU A 395 2.98 -29.80 18.46
N LYS A 396 3.87 -30.80 18.43
CA LYS A 396 4.74 -31.13 19.56
C LYS A 396 5.82 -30.08 19.84
N ASN A 397 6.37 -29.48 18.80
CA ASN A 397 7.52 -28.56 18.91
C ASN A 397 7.13 -27.08 18.70
N GLY A 398 5.83 -26.78 18.66
CA GLY A 398 5.34 -25.44 18.45
C GLY A 398 5.72 -24.84 17.09
N MET A 399 5.76 -23.51 17.06
CA MET A 399 6.22 -22.76 15.90
C MET A 399 7.68 -23.04 15.52
N LYS A 400 8.53 -23.43 16.48
CA LYS A 400 9.90 -23.87 16.17
C LYS A 400 9.88 -25.12 15.28
N GLY A 401 9.01 -26.08 15.56
CA GLY A 401 8.77 -27.22 14.69
C GLY A 401 8.26 -26.82 13.31
N PHE A 402 7.41 -25.78 13.24
CA PHE A 402 6.92 -25.24 11.97
C PHE A 402 8.06 -24.69 11.13
N VAL A 403 8.92 -23.85 11.72
CA VAL A 403 10.11 -23.27 11.07
C VAL A 403 11.09 -24.36 10.67
N GLU A 404 11.34 -25.37 11.51
CA GLU A 404 12.24 -26.48 11.21
C GLU A 404 11.73 -27.35 10.06
N ILE A 405 10.43 -27.62 9.98
CA ILE A 405 9.86 -28.45 8.91
C ILE A 405 9.79 -27.68 7.60
N VAL A 406 9.35 -26.43 7.63
CA VAL A 406 9.28 -25.60 6.42
C VAL A 406 10.69 -25.17 5.98
N GLY A 407 11.63 -25.06 6.91
CA GLY A 407 13.00 -24.60 6.70
C GLY A 407 14.07 -25.68 6.63
N LYS A 408 13.71 -26.96 6.70
CA LYS A 408 14.66 -28.09 6.69
C LYS A 408 15.68 -28.05 5.55
N ASP A 409 15.30 -27.43 4.44
CA ASP A 409 16.10 -27.30 3.21
C ASP A 409 16.27 -25.83 2.74
N ARG A 410 15.97 -24.84 3.61
CA ARG A 410 15.86 -23.42 3.22
C ARG A 410 16.46 -22.53 4.31
N GLY A 411 17.12 -21.44 3.93
CA GLY A 411 17.67 -20.50 4.90
C GLY A 411 16.59 -20.01 5.88
N GLU A 412 16.90 -20.03 7.17
CA GLU A 412 15.96 -19.75 8.27
C GLU A 412 15.18 -18.44 8.10
N LYS A 413 15.85 -17.38 7.66
CA LYS A 413 15.23 -16.06 7.43
C LYS A 413 14.19 -16.04 6.31
N ASP A 414 14.40 -16.79 5.24
CA ASP A 414 13.50 -16.80 4.08
C ASP A 414 12.20 -17.54 4.42
N VAL A 415 12.34 -18.59 5.23
CA VAL A 415 11.23 -19.41 5.73
C VAL A 415 10.35 -18.63 6.69
N ILE A 416 10.96 -17.90 7.62
CA ILE A 416 10.24 -17.06 8.58
C ILE A 416 9.40 -16.01 7.86
N ASN A 417 9.95 -15.36 6.83
CA ASN A 417 9.22 -14.38 6.03
C ASN A 417 8.08 -15.01 5.22
N GLU A 418 8.25 -16.23 4.73
CA GLU A 418 7.19 -16.96 4.02
C GLU A 418 6.05 -17.35 4.96
N ILE A 419 6.37 -17.98 6.10
CA ILE A 419 5.42 -18.39 7.12
C ILE A 419 4.61 -17.18 7.58
N ARG A 420 5.30 -16.06 7.82
CA ARG A 420 4.67 -14.78 8.14
C ARG A 420 3.69 -14.33 7.06
N GLY A 421 4.09 -14.35 5.79
CA GLY A 421 3.20 -13.98 4.69
C GLY A 421 1.94 -14.85 4.62
N VAL A 422 2.06 -16.17 4.81
CA VAL A 422 0.91 -17.09 4.81
C VAL A 422 0.00 -16.86 6.01
N LEU A 423 0.59 -16.72 7.19
CA LEU A 423 -0.12 -16.46 8.42
C LEU A 423 -0.87 -15.13 8.37
N GLU A 424 -0.24 -14.06 7.90
CA GLU A 424 -0.87 -12.74 7.71
C GLU A 424 -2.06 -12.82 6.74
N VAL A 425 -1.93 -13.58 5.66
CA VAL A 425 -3.00 -13.80 4.68
C VAL A 425 -4.14 -14.60 5.28
N CYS A 426 -3.84 -15.68 6.00
CA CYS A 426 -4.82 -16.51 6.69
C CYS A 426 -5.52 -15.75 7.83
N PHE A 427 -4.84 -14.76 8.40
CA PHE A 427 -5.37 -13.87 9.42
C PHE A 427 -6.31 -12.81 8.83
N CYS A 428 -5.88 -12.09 7.79
CA CYS A 428 -6.71 -11.12 7.05
C CYS A 428 -8.03 -11.78 6.60
N THR A 429 -7.93 -13.01 6.11
CA THR A 429 -9.08 -13.78 5.64
C THR A 429 -10.01 -14.21 6.76
N ALA A 430 -9.48 -14.55 7.94
CA ALA A 430 -10.29 -14.83 9.12
C ALA A 430 -11.02 -13.58 9.65
N GLU A 431 -10.37 -12.42 9.64
CA GLU A 431 -10.99 -11.14 10.05
C GLU A 431 -12.12 -10.71 9.10
N VAL A 432 -11.88 -10.75 7.78
CA VAL A 432 -12.90 -10.43 6.76
C VAL A 432 -14.14 -11.32 6.91
N LEU A 433 -13.94 -12.60 7.21
CA LEU A 433 -15.04 -13.55 7.44
C LEU A 433 -15.74 -13.37 8.78
N GLY A 434 -15.03 -12.85 9.79
CA GLY A 434 -15.56 -12.60 11.12
C GLY A 434 -16.49 -11.40 11.21
N GLY A 435 -16.49 -10.51 10.21
CA GLY A 435 -17.31 -9.28 10.22
C GLY A 435 -16.97 -8.38 11.40
N MET A 436 -15.67 -8.15 11.64
CA MET A 436 -15.18 -7.62 12.91
C MET A 436 -15.33 -6.11 13.06
N ASP A 437 -15.57 -5.68 14.30
CA ASP A 437 -15.46 -4.28 14.71
C ASP A 437 -13.98 -3.93 14.99
N THR A 438 -13.61 -2.71 14.64
CA THR A 438 -12.30 -2.05 14.81
C THR A 438 -11.62 -2.32 16.17
N LYS A 439 -12.36 -2.28 17.29
CA LYS A 439 -11.79 -2.54 18.63
C LYS A 439 -11.32 -3.98 18.86
N ARG A 440 -11.88 -4.92 18.10
CA ARG A 440 -11.54 -6.34 18.17
C ARG A 440 -10.38 -6.67 17.24
N VAL A 441 -10.31 -5.99 16.09
CA VAL A 441 -9.11 -5.97 15.22
C VAL A 441 -7.89 -5.52 16.02
N ASP A 442 -7.99 -4.43 16.80
CA ASP A 442 -6.85 -3.93 17.59
C ASP A 442 -6.37 -4.89 18.70
N ARG A 443 -7.28 -5.63 19.36
CA ARG A 443 -6.92 -6.63 20.39
C ARG A 443 -6.34 -7.90 19.78
N THR A 444 -7.01 -8.44 18.77
CA THR A 444 -6.51 -9.60 18.02
C THR A 444 -5.13 -9.32 17.43
N ARG A 445 -4.90 -8.07 17.01
CA ARG A 445 -3.59 -7.60 16.55
C ARG A 445 -2.53 -7.58 17.66
N GLN A 446 -2.86 -7.19 18.89
CA GLN A 446 -1.93 -7.28 20.02
C GLN A 446 -1.58 -8.73 20.33
N ASP A 447 -2.56 -9.63 20.32
CA ASP A 447 -2.32 -11.05 20.57
C ASP A 447 -1.57 -11.73 19.41
N TRP A 448 -1.78 -11.27 18.18
CA TRP A 448 -0.97 -11.65 17.02
C TRP A 448 0.49 -11.18 17.16
N MET A 449 0.70 -9.94 17.61
CA MET A 449 2.04 -9.42 17.88
C MET A 449 2.71 -10.17 19.04
N LYS A 450 1.97 -10.55 20.09
CA LYS A 450 2.48 -11.43 21.17
C LYS A 450 2.84 -12.83 20.65
N LEU A 451 2.01 -13.43 19.79
CA LEU A 451 2.32 -14.70 19.12
C LEU A 451 3.63 -14.60 18.34
N TRP A 452 3.89 -13.43 17.75
CA TRP A 452 5.13 -13.15 17.05
C TRP A 452 6.32 -12.89 17.99
N GLU A 453 6.13 -12.16 19.09
CA GLU A 453 7.15 -12.00 20.15
C GLU A 453 7.56 -13.36 20.74
N LEU A 454 6.62 -14.30 20.84
CA LEU A 454 6.86 -15.69 21.26
C LEU A 454 7.70 -16.51 20.27
N LEU A 455 7.94 -16.02 19.05
CA LEU A 455 8.81 -16.69 18.10
C LEU A 455 10.30 -16.52 18.40
N ASP A 456 10.68 -15.58 19.28
CA ASP A 456 12.07 -15.29 19.71
C ASP A 456 13.08 -15.39 18.55
N LEU A 457 12.72 -14.79 17.41
CA LEU A 457 13.43 -14.76 16.12
C LEU A 457 13.69 -13.33 15.65
#